data_AF-A0A0R2EHX2-F1
#
_entry.id   AF-A0A0R2EHX2-F1
#
_cell.length_a   1.000
_cell.length_b   1.000
_cell.length_c   1.000
_cell.angle_alpha   90.00
_cell.angle_beta   90.00
_cell.angle_gamma   90.00
#
_symmetry.space_group_name_H-M   'P 1'
#
loop_
_entity.id
_entity.type
_entity.pdbx_description
1 polymer ?
#
loop_
_entity_poly.entity_id
_entity_poly.type
_entity_poly.pdbx_seq_one_letter_code
_entity_poly.pdbx_strand_id
1 'polypeptide(L)'
;MNSRKEATTLKQFRLTIRLVEGLGLLVSLFFFFKAPDQITMHFNGNGTGDATGSRWLIFLEEVLLVIVGEGGILYATHFRKQRELTELPRILPNEWSLIVAVVAVLVLFSVLMGQQIAI
;
A
#
# COMPACT_ATOMS: atom_id res chain seq x y z
N MET A 1 17.69 -19.58 -24.30
CA MET A 1 17.10 -19.21 -22.99
C MET A 1 15.98 -18.22 -23.27
N ASN A 2 14.79 -18.39 -22.68
CA ASN A 2 13.53 -17.87 -23.24
C ASN A 2 13.22 -16.44 -22.76
N SER A 3 13.62 -15.44 -23.54
CA SER A 3 13.35 -13.99 -23.36
C SER A 3 11.91 -13.64 -22.93
N ARG A 4 10.92 -14.47 -23.25
CA ARG A 4 9.52 -14.29 -22.79
C ARG A 4 9.32 -14.39 -21.28
N LYS A 5 10.13 -15.19 -20.56
CA LYS A 5 9.99 -15.39 -19.10
C LYS A 5 10.55 -14.22 -18.28
N GLU A 6 11.37 -13.37 -18.89
CA GLU A 6 12.13 -12.32 -18.22
C GLU A 6 11.29 -11.04 -18.07
N ALA A 7 10.58 -10.66 -19.14
CA ALA A 7 9.60 -9.57 -19.10
C ALA A 7 8.39 -9.88 -18.21
N THR A 8 8.12 -11.15 -17.89
CA THR A 8 6.97 -11.54 -17.07
C THR A 8 7.18 -11.32 -15.58
N THR A 9 8.40 -11.35 -15.05
CA THR A 9 8.58 -11.32 -13.59
C THR A 9 8.50 -9.93 -12.99
N LEU A 10 9.05 -8.90 -13.64
CA LEU A 10 8.82 -7.52 -13.22
C LEU A 10 7.34 -7.13 -13.37
N LYS A 11 6.66 -7.69 -14.38
CA LYS A 11 5.20 -7.55 -14.52
C LYS A 11 4.46 -8.22 -13.37
N GLN A 12 4.87 -9.41 -12.94
CA GLN A 12 4.32 -10.08 -11.76
C GLN A 12 4.52 -9.25 -10.50
N PHE A 13 5.72 -8.74 -10.25
CA PHE A 13 5.97 -7.84 -9.11
C PHE A 13 5.07 -6.60 -9.13
N ARG A 14 4.99 -5.89 -10.26
CA ARG A 14 4.11 -4.72 -10.44
C ARG A 14 2.64 -5.08 -10.23
N LEU A 15 2.21 -6.22 -10.77
CA LEU A 15 0.85 -6.70 -10.60
C LEU A 15 0.58 -7.01 -9.13
N THR A 16 1.50 -7.65 -8.41
CA THR A 16 1.36 -7.92 -6.97
C THR A 16 1.18 -6.63 -6.18
N ILE A 17 2.04 -5.62 -6.39
CA ILE A 17 1.90 -4.32 -5.71
C ILE A 17 0.53 -3.70 -6.00
N ARG A 18 0.11 -3.68 -7.26
CA ARG A 18 -1.19 -3.11 -7.67
C ARG A 18 -2.39 -3.89 -7.15
N LEU A 19 -2.27 -5.19 -6.95
CA LEU A 19 -3.30 -5.99 -6.30
C LEU A 19 -3.40 -5.65 -4.80
N VAL A 20 -2.28 -5.36 -4.14
CA VAL A 20 -2.27 -4.90 -2.74
C VAL A 20 -2.88 -3.50 -2.62
N GLU A 21 -2.55 -2.59 -3.53
CA GLU A 21 -3.21 -1.27 -3.63
C GLU A 21 -4.71 -1.42 -3.89
N GLY A 22 -5.11 -2.26 -4.87
CA GLY A 22 -6.52 -2.54 -5.13
C GLY A 22 -7.25 -3.15 -3.93
N LEU A 23 -6.59 -3.98 -3.13
CA LEU A 23 -7.12 -4.47 -1.87
C LEU A 23 -7.25 -3.35 -0.82
N GLY A 24 -6.28 -2.44 -0.76
CA GLY A 24 -6.35 -1.23 0.07
C GLY A 24 -7.56 -0.36 -0.26
N LEU A 25 -7.85 -0.17 -1.56
CA LEU A 25 -9.03 0.55 -1.99
C LEU A 25 -10.33 -0.15 -1.51
N LEU A 26 -10.39 -1.48 -1.60
CA LEU A 26 -11.54 -2.23 -1.09
C LEU A 26 -11.71 -2.10 0.42
N VAL A 27 -10.60 -2.12 1.18
CA VAL A 27 -10.60 -1.89 2.62
C VAL A 27 -11.07 -0.47 2.95
N SER A 28 -10.57 0.52 2.24
CA SER A 28 -10.94 1.93 2.40
C SER A 28 -12.43 2.15 2.12
N LEU A 29 -12.96 1.54 1.06
CA LEU A 29 -14.40 1.56 0.76
C LEU A 29 -15.21 0.90 1.88
N PHE A 30 -14.77 -0.26 2.38
CA PHE A 30 -15.44 -0.95 3.48
C PHE A 30 -15.54 -0.07 4.73
N PHE A 31 -14.45 0.61 5.12
CA PHE A 31 -14.46 1.53 6.26
C PHE A 31 -15.28 2.79 5.98
N PHE A 32 -15.19 3.36 4.78
CA PHE A 32 -15.95 4.55 4.39
C PHE A 32 -17.47 4.35 4.54
N PHE A 33 -17.99 3.19 4.14
CA PHE A 33 -19.42 2.88 4.29
C PHE A 33 -19.87 2.64 5.74
N LYS A 34 -18.93 2.33 6.63
CA LYS A 34 -19.20 2.17 8.07
C LYS A 34 -18.93 3.44 8.87
N ALA A 35 -18.18 4.37 8.32
CA ALA A 35 -17.73 5.55 9.03
C ALA A 35 -18.89 6.52 9.30
N PRO A 36 -18.97 7.11 10.51
CA PRO A 36 -19.78 8.29 10.76
C PRO A 36 -19.32 9.47 9.88
N ASP A 37 -20.12 10.53 9.74
CA ASP A 37 -19.75 11.68 8.88
C ASP A 37 -18.45 12.36 9.30
N GLN A 38 -18.12 12.28 10.59
CA GLN A 38 -16.87 12.75 11.19
C GLN A 38 -16.15 11.57 11.84
N ILE A 39 -14.87 11.39 11.52
CA ILE A 39 -13.98 10.38 12.09
C ILE A 39 -12.95 11.04 13.02
N THR A 40 -12.42 10.27 13.97
CA THR A 40 -11.31 10.73 14.82
C THR A 40 -10.04 10.83 13.98
N MET A 41 -9.36 11.97 14.03
CA MET A 41 -8.11 12.20 13.29
C MET A 41 -6.88 12.13 14.20
N HIS A 42 -7.04 12.54 15.46
CA HIS A 42 -5.97 12.58 16.44
C HIS A 42 -6.45 11.92 17.73
N PHE A 43 -5.58 11.13 18.35
CA PHE A 43 -5.79 10.57 19.67
C PHE A 43 -4.85 11.29 20.64
N ASN A 44 -5.38 11.76 21.76
CA ASN A 44 -4.55 12.33 22.81
C ASN A 44 -3.82 11.25 23.62
N GLY A 45 -2.97 11.66 24.57
CA GLY A 45 -2.20 10.75 25.43
C GLY A 45 -3.04 9.79 26.30
N ASN A 46 -4.36 10.01 26.37
CA ASN A 46 -5.31 9.14 27.07
C ASN A 46 -6.08 8.20 26.12
N GLY A 47 -5.75 8.18 24.82
CA GLY A 47 -6.40 7.33 23.82
C GLY A 47 -7.80 7.81 23.40
N THR A 48 -8.18 9.04 23.76
CA THR A 48 -9.46 9.65 23.33
C THR A 48 -9.25 10.55 22.13
N GLY A 49 -10.21 10.52 21.20
CA GLY A 49 -10.20 11.40 20.04
C GLY A 49 -10.33 12.87 20.45
N ASP A 50 -9.34 13.70 20.12
CA ASP A 50 -9.34 15.13 20.46
C ASP A 50 -9.49 16.04 19.23
N ALA A 51 -9.36 15.48 18.03
CA ALA A 51 -9.70 16.14 16.77
C ALA A 51 -10.51 15.21 15.87
N THR A 52 -11.48 15.79 15.16
CA THR A 52 -12.30 15.10 14.17
C THR A 52 -12.13 15.69 12.78
N GLY A 53 -12.40 14.89 11.76
CA GLY A 53 -12.36 15.31 10.37
C GLY A 53 -13.36 14.52 9.55
N SER A 54 -13.57 14.93 8.29
CA SER A 54 -14.53 14.26 7.42
C SER A 54 -14.14 12.80 7.16
N ARG A 55 -15.12 11.89 7.08
CA ARG A 55 -14.90 10.49 6.67
C ARG A 55 -14.20 10.30 5.33
N TRP A 56 -14.20 11.31 4.47
CA TRP A 56 -13.42 11.30 3.22
C TRP A 56 -11.93 11.17 3.46
N LEU A 57 -11.44 11.52 4.66
CA LEU A 57 -10.04 11.40 5.03
C LEU A 57 -9.56 9.94 5.11
N ILE A 58 -10.46 8.94 5.19
CA ILE A 58 -10.13 7.50 5.07
C ILE A 58 -9.41 7.18 3.74
N PHE A 59 -9.66 7.95 2.69
CA PHE A 59 -8.97 7.75 1.41
C PHE A 59 -7.55 8.32 1.41
N LEU A 60 -7.15 9.09 2.42
CA LEU A 60 -5.79 9.58 2.54
C LEU A 60 -4.81 8.42 2.75
N GLU A 61 -5.16 7.47 3.61
CA GLU A 61 -4.39 6.25 3.82
C GLU A 61 -4.23 5.44 2.53
N GLU A 62 -5.29 5.35 1.71
CA GLU A 62 -5.20 4.70 0.39
C GLU A 62 -4.26 5.43 -0.56
N VAL A 63 -4.34 6.77 -0.61
CA VAL A 63 -3.43 7.59 -1.42
C VAL A 63 -1.98 7.38 -0.97
N LEU A 64 -1.73 7.32 0.34
CA LEU A 64 -0.40 7.05 0.89
C LEU A 64 0.09 5.63 0.53
N LEU A 65 -0.79 4.63 0.57
CA LEU A 65 -0.45 3.26 0.17
C LEU A 65 -0.01 3.21 -1.30
N VAL A 66 -0.75 3.87 -2.20
CA VAL A 66 -0.41 3.97 -3.63
C VAL A 66 0.92 4.70 -3.83
N ILE A 67 1.19 5.78 -3.09
CA ILE A 67 2.49 6.48 -3.17
C ILE A 67 3.64 5.55 -2.79
N VAL A 68 3.50 4.76 -1.72
CA VAL A 68 4.52 3.80 -1.30
C VAL A 68 4.68 2.66 -2.32
N GLY A 69 3.58 2.13 -2.84
CA GLY A 69 3.58 1.04 -3.83
C GLY A 69 4.20 1.45 -5.16
N GLU A 70 3.73 2.53 -5.78
CA GLU A 70 4.29 3.04 -7.04
C GLU A 70 5.73 3.57 -6.86
N GLY A 71 6.05 4.16 -5.70
CA GLY A 71 7.43 4.48 -5.32
C GLY A 71 8.35 3.25 -5.30
N GLY A 72 7.87 2.15 -4.71
CA GLY A 72 8.56 0.85 -4.71
C GLY A 72 8.74 0.28 -6.12
N ILE A 73 7.74 0.42 -6.99
CA ILE A 73 7.82 0.00 -8.40
C ILE A 73 8.88 0.78 -9.17
N LEU A 74 8.91 2.10 -9.00
CA LEU A 74 9.89 2.98 -9.63
C LEU A 74 11.30 2.62 -9.16
N TYR A 75 11.49 2.46 -7.84
CA TYR A 75 12.76 2.07 -7.26
C TYR A 75 13.24 0.71 -7.80
N ALA A 76 12.41 -0.33 -7.76
CA ALA A 76 12.78 -1.66 -8.26
C ALA A 76 13.11 -1.65 -9.76
N THR A 77 12.33 -0.91 -10.56
CA THR A 77 12.56 -0.76 -11.99
C THR A 77 13.90 -0.06 -12.25
N HIS A 78 14.22 1.00 -11.51
CA HIS A 78 15.49 1.70 -11.62
C HIS A 78 16.66 0.81 -11.18
N PHE A 79 16.51 0.11 -10.04
CA PHE A 79 17.52 -0.78 -9.49
C PHE A 79 17.90 -1.89 -10.47
N ARG A 80 16.92 -2.55 -11.11
CA ARG A 80 17.19 -3.57 -12.11
C ARG A 80 17.91 -3.03 -13.34
N LYS A 81 17.53 -1.86 -13.83
CA LYS A 81 18.17 -1.21 -14.98
C LYS A 81 19.63 -0.87 -14.69
N GLN A 82 19.91 -0.27 -13.54
CA GLN A 82 21.27 0.13 -13.13
C GLN A 82 22.24 -1.04 -12.95
N ARG A 83 21.71 -2.22 -12.62
CA ARG A 83 22.53 -3.41 -12.34
C ARG A 83 22.45 -4.48 -13.42
N GLU A 84 21.86 -4.17 -14.58
CA GLU A 84 21.68 -5.10 -15.69
C GLU A 84 20.92 -6.38 -15.29
N LEU A 85 20.04 -6.28 -14.29
CA LEU A 85 19.24 -7.38 -13.75
C LEU A 85 17.85 -7.49 -14.41
N THR A 86 17.65 -6.80 -15.53
CA THR A 86 16.37 -6.80 -16.26
C THR A 86 16.02 -8.17 -16.83
N GLU A 87 17.02 -8.97 -17.14
CA GLU A 87 16.86 -10.31 -17.72
C GLU A 87 16.68 -11.41 -16.67
N LEU A 88 16.82 -11.11 -15.36
CA LEU A 88 16.66 -12.13 -14.33
C LEU A 88 15.19 -12.58 -14.19
N PRO A 89 14.86 -13.86 -14.48
CA PRO A 89 13.49 -14.37 -14.51
C PRO A 89 12.98 -14.78 -13.12
N ARG A 90 13.26 -13.96 -12.10
CA ARG A 90 12.82 -14.18 -10.73
C ARG A 90 12.61 -12.87 -9.99
N ILE A 91 11.70 -12.85 -9.01
CA ILE A 91 11.56 -11.73 -8.07
C ILE A 91 12.81 -11.72 -7.20
N LEU A 92 13.45 -10.57 -7.09
CA LEU A 92 14.67 -10.38 -6.33
C LEU A 92 14.35 -10.25 -4.83
N PRO A 93 15.28 -10.60 -3.93
CA PRO A 93 15.04 -10.48 -2.49
C PRO A 93 14.64 -9.06 -2.04
N ASN A 94 15.22 -8.02 -2.64
CA ASN A 94 14.84 -6.64 -2.37
C ASN A 94 13.40 -6.31 -2.82
N GLU A 95 12.92 -6.90 -3.91
CA GLU A 95 11.54 -6.76 -4.37
C GLU A 95 10.56 -7.46 -3.45
N TRP A 96 10.94 -8.62 -2.89
CA TRP A 96 10.17 -9.26 -1.82
C TRP A 96 10.07 -8.38 -0.58
N SER A 97 11.16 -7.73 -0.17
CA SER A 97 11.12 -6.77 0.93
C SER A 97 10.18 -5.60 0.66
N LEU A 98 10.09 -5.12 -0.58
CA LEU A 98 9.14 -4.07 -0.97
C LEU A 98 7.69 -4.56 -0.92
N ILE A 99 7.40 -5.77 -1.40
CA ILE A 99 6.07 -6.37 -1.27
C ILE A 99 5.67 -6.46 0.21
N VAL A 100 6.56 -6.98 1.05
CA VAL A 100 6.31 -7.09 2.50
C VAL A 100 6.06 -5.72 3.12
N ALA A 101 6.84 -4.70 2.75
CA ALA A 101 6.65 -3.35 3.24
C ALA A 101 5.27 -2.77 2.86
N VAL A 102 4.84 -2.91 1.60
CA VAL A 102 3.52 -2.43 1.16
C VAL A 102 2.39 -3.18 1.87
N VAL A 103 2.51 -4.49 2.05
CA VAL A 103 1.54 -5.28 2.82
C VAL A 103 1.49 -4.85 4.29
N ALA A 104 2.65 -4.58 4.91
CA ALA A 104 2.70 -4.11 6.28
C ALA A 104 2.04 -2.73 6.44
N VAL A 105 2.25 -1.81 5.48
CA VAL A 105 1.58 -0.51 5.44
C VAL A 105 0.06 -0.68 5.31
N LEU A 106 -0.41 -1.55 4.42
CA LEU A 106 -1.83 -1.85 4.29
C LEU A 106 -2.44 -2.33 5.62
N VAL A 107 -1.78 -3.27 6.30
CA VAL A 107 -2.26 -3.79 7.60
C VAL A 107 -2.30 -2.68 8.65
N LEU A 108 -1.23 -1.88 8.74
CA LEU A 108 -1.16 -0.76 9.67
C LEU A 108 -2.30 0.24 9.43
N PHE A 109 -2.50 0.66 8.18
CA PHE A 109 -3.57 1.60 7.82
C PHE A 109 -4.96 1.02 8.07
N SER A 110 -5.17 -0.26 7.83
CA SER A 110 -6.44 -0.93 8.14
C SER A 110 -6.77 -0.89 9.63
N VAL A 111 -5.76 -1.07 10.50
CA VAL A 111 -5.92 -0.97 11.95
C VAL A 111 -6.25 0.47 12.35
N LEU A 112 -5.54 1.46 11.78
CA LEU A 112 -5.78 2.87 12.06
C LEU A 112 -7.19 3.29 11.65
N MET A 113 -7.65 2.94 10.44
CA MET A 113 -9.03 3.20 10.00
C MET A 113 -10.06 2.62 10.97
N GLY A 114 -9.82 1.39 11.44
CA GLY A 114 -10.68 0.75 12.44
C GLY A 114 -10.78 1.54 13.74
N GLN A 115 -9.68 2.13 14.20
CA GLN A 115 -9.67 2.99 15.39
C GLN A 115 -10.36 4.33 15.13
N GLN A 116 -10.16 4.94 13.96
CA GLN A 116 -10.74 6.24 13.60
C GLN A 116 -12.28 6.21 13.54
N ILE A 117 -12.87 5.09 13.13
CA ILE A 117 -14.33 4.93 13.00
C ILE A 117 -15.03 4.34 14.24
N ALA A 118 -14.27 3.86 15.23
CA ALA A 118 -14.82 3.14 16.38
C ALA A 118 -15.30 4.07 17.53
N ILE A 119 -15.07 5.38 17.41
CA ILE A 119 -15.41 6.39 18.43
C ILE A 119 -16.53 7.28 17.92
#